data_AF-G9E786-F1
#
_entry.id   AF-G9E786-F1
#
_cell.length_a   1.000
_cell.length_b   1.000
_cell.length_c   1.000
_cell.angle_alpha   90.00
_cell.angle_beta   90.00
_cell.angle_gamma   90.00
#
_symmetry.space_group_name_H-M   'P 1'
#
loop_
_entity.id
_entity.type
_entity.pdbx_description
1 polymer ?
#
loop_
_entity_poly.entity_id
_entity_poly.type
_entity_poly.pdbx_seq_one_letter_code
_entity_poly.pdbx_strand_id
1 'polypeptide(L)'
;DPLGIHTGESIVVPPSQTLSNREYNILRTVAIKVIRHFGIVGECNIQYALNPFSEEYYIIEVNARLSRSSALASKATGYPLAYVAAKLSLGISLLKINNSVTGKTTACFEPSLDYCVVKIPRWDLSKFQRVNTKIGSSMK
;
A
#
# COMPACT_ATOMS: atom_id res chain seq x y z
N ASP A 1 -7.30 -1.05 12.07
CA ASP A 1 -7.28 -2.20 13.01
C ASP A 1 -5.90 -2.83 13.11
N PRO A 2 -5.51 -3.39 14.27
CA PRO A 2 -4.16 -3.92 14.53
C PRO A 2 -3.91 -5.28 13.84
N LEU A 3 -2.66 -5.75 13.91
CA LEU A 3 -2.24 -7.06 13.42
C LEU A 3 -3.12 -8.17 14.03
N GLY A 4 -3.50 -9.15 13.19
CA GLY A 4 -4.47 -10.20 13.53
C GLY A 4 -5.80 -10.02 12.79
N ILE A 5 -6.07 -8.82 12.29
CA ILE A 5 -7.17 -8.53 11.36
C ILE A 5 -6.58 -8.24 9.98
N HIS A 6 -7.09 -8.92 8.96
CA HIS A 6 -6.58 -8.81 7.59
C HIS A 6 -6.74 -7.37 7.08
N THR A 7 -5.76 -6.87 6.31
CA THR A 7 -5.80 -5.50 5.77
C THR A 7 -7.06 -5.18 4.95
N GLY A 8 -7.65 -6.21 4.32
CA GLY A 8 -8.94 -6.16 3.64
C GLY A 8 -10.13 -5.89 4.55
N GLU A 9 -10.07 -6.36 5.79
CA GLU A 9 -11.08 -6.23 6.85
C GLU A 9 -10.82 -5.04 7.77
N SER A 10 -9.64 -4.42 7.66
CA SER A 10 -9.27 -3.30 8.52
C SER A 10 -9.77 -1.97 7.98
N ILE A 11 -10.11 -1.05 8.88
CA ILE A 11 -10.12 0.38 8.60
C ILE A 11 -8.66 0.84 8.43
N VAL A 12 -8.38 1.54 7.34
CA VAL A 12 -7.02 1.96 6.95
C VAL A 12 -7.03 3.44 6.56
N VAL A 13 -6.00 4.17 6.99
CA VAL A 13 -5.82 5.59 6.74
C VAL A 13 -4.47 5.87 6.08
N PRO A 14 -4.45 6.32 4.81
CA PRO A 14 -3.30 6.96 4.20
C PRO A 14 -3.30 8.50 4.40
N PRO A 15 -2.13 9.15 4.56
CA PRO A 15 -0.81 8.56 4.80
C PRO A 15 -0.66 8.03 6.23
N SER A 16 0.49 7.45 6.59
CA SER A 16 0.76 6.99 7.96
C SER A 16 0.75 8.16 8.95
N GLN A 17 0.08 8.01 10.09
CA GLN A 17 -0.17 9.10 11.05
C GLN A 17 0.73 9.09 12.29
N THR A 18 1.16 7.90 12.73
CA THR A 18 1.81 7.72 14.05
C THR A 18 3.27 7.31 13.96
N LEU A 19 3.86 7.32 12.76
CA LEU A 19 5.27 7.02 12.57
C LEU A 19 6.08 8.29 12.74
N SER A 20 7.16 8.21 13.51
CA SER A 20 8.21 9.22 13.45
C SER A 20 8.85 9.21 12.05
N ASN A 21 9.49 10.33 11.68
CA ASN A 21 10.24 10.42 10.43
C ASN A 21 11.34 9.33 10.34
N ARG A 22 11.92 8.93 11.47
CA ARG A 22 12.95 7.90 11.53
C ARG A 22 12.38 6.52 11.19
N GLU A 23 11.30 6.11 11.86
CA GLU A 23 10.64 4.82 11.60
C GLU A 23 10.15 4.74 10.15
N TYR A 24 9.52 5.81 9.64
CA TYR A 24 9.06 5.88 8.25
C TYR A 24 10.20 5.61 7.26
N ASN A 25 11.35 6.27 7.45
CA ASN A 25 12.49 6.11 6.55
C ASN A 25 13.21 4.76 6.69
N ILE A 26 13.20 4.14 7.87
CA ILE A 26 13.66 2.76 8.07
C ILE A 26 12.81 1.82 7.21
N LEU A 27 11.48 1.87 7.37
CA LEU A 27 10.55 1.00 6.64
C LEU A 27 10.61 1.25 5.12
N ARG A 28 10.67 2.52 4.69
CA ARG A 28 10.86 2.90 3.28
C ARG A 28 12.14 2.33 2.68
N THR A 29 13.26 2.44 3.41
CA THR A 29 14.57 1.94 2.94
C THR A 29 14.55 0.41 2.83
N VAL A 30 13.95 -0.27 3.79
CA VAL A 30 13.79 -1.73 3.78
C VAL A 30 12.93 -2.16 2.61
N ALA A 31 11.80 -1.49 2.34
CA ALA A 31 10.95 -1.77 1.19
C ALA A 31 11.77 -1.76 -0.11
N ILE A 32 12.50 -0.68 -0.36
CA ILE A 32 13.31 -0.54 -1.57
C ILE A 32 14.38 -1.65 -1.68
N LYS A 33 15.05 -1.99 -0.56
CA LYS A 33 16.06 -3.07 -0.53
C LYS A 33 15.46 -4.43 -0.87
N VAL A 34 14.33 -4.78 -0.27
CA VAL A 34 13.65 -6.07 -0.45
C VAL A 34 13.16 -6.24 -1.89
N ILE A 35 12.50 -5.20 -2.43
CA ILE A 35 11.97 -5.25 -3.80
C ILE A 35 13.09 -5.32 -4.84
N ARG A 36 14.21 -4.61 -4.62
CA ARG A 36 15.41 -4.74 -5.46
C ARG A 36 16.02 -6.15 -5.39
N HIS A 37 16.08 -6.74 -4.20
CA HIS A 37 16.59 -8.10 -4.03
C HIS A 37 15.75 -9.14 -4.77
N PHE A 38 14.42 -8.98 -4.78
CA PHE A 38 13.53 -9.85 -5.55
C PHE A 38 13.52 -9.57 -7.07
N GLY A 39 14.13 -8.48 -7.53
CA GLY A 39 14.17 -8.14 -8.95
C GLY A 39 12.80 -7.78 -9.55
N ILE A 40 11.87 -7.27 -8.73
CA ILE A 40 10.51 -6.94 -9.19
C ILE A 40 10.56 -5.70 -10.10
N VAL A 41 9.98 -5.83 -11.30
CA VAL A 41 9.78 -4.73 -12.26
C VAL A 41 8.29 -4.49 -12.44
N GLY A 42 7.83 -3.30 -12.05
CA GLY A 42 6.41 -2.94 -12.05
C GLY A 42 5.98 -2.38 -10.70
N GLU A 43 4.89 -2.91 -10.14
CA GLU A 43 4.36 -2.52 -8.84
C GLU A 43 4.23 -3.73 -7.91
N CYS A 44 4.36 -3.47 -6.62
CA CYS A 44 4.17 -4.45 -5.56
C CYS A 44 3.67 -3.79 -4.28
N ASN A 45 3.05 -4.59 -3.41
CA ASN A 45 2.67 -4.20 -2.06
C ASN A 45 3.51 -4.97 -1.03
N ILE A 46 4.10 -4.26 -0.07
CA ILE A 46 4.82 -4.84 1.07
C ILE A 46 4.09 -4.50 2.37
N GLN A 47 4.06 -5.43 3.31
CA GLN A 47 3.40 -5.28 4.60
C GLN A 47 4.37 -5.49 5.76
N TYR A 48 4.17 -4.71 6.82
CA TYR A 48 4.99 -4.70 8.02
C TYR A 48 4.13 -4.84 9.28
N ALA A 49 4.71 -5.42 10.31
CA ALA A 49 4.26 -5.22 11.69
C ALA A 49 5.35 -4.43 12.43
N LEU A 50 4.99 -3.31 13.05
CA LEU A 50 5.88 -2.47 13.86
C LEU A 50 5.43 -2.55 15.32
N ASN A 51 6.39 -2.74 16.23
CA ASN A 51 6.13 -2.68 17.67
C ASN A 51 5.77 -1.23 18.06
N PRO A 52 4.64 -0.97 18.74
CA PRO A 52 4.25 0.40 19.08
C PRO A 52 5.13 1.06 20.17
N PHE A 53 6.01 0.29 20.82
CA PHE A 53 6.87 0.76 21.90
C PHE A 53 8.37 0.71 21.55
N SER A 54 8.74 0.28 20.35
CA SER A 54 10.13 0.17 19.92
C SER A 54 10.28 0.25 18.39
N GLU A 55 11.51 0.38 17.88
CA GLU A 55 11.78 0.33 16.42
C GLU A 55 11.81 -1.11 15.86
N GLU A 56 11.38 -2.11 16.64
CA GLU A 56 11.34 -3.51 16.20
C GLU A 56 10.22 -3.71 15.18
N TYR A 57 10.57 -4.22 14.00
CA TYR A 57 9.61 -4.49 12.94
C TYR A 57 9.85 -5.86 12.30
N TYR A 58 8.78 -6.40 11.74
CA TYR A 58 8.77 -7.64 10.97
C TYR A 58 8.19 -7.37 9.58
N ILE A 59 8.78 -7.96 8.56
CA ILE A 59 8.19 -8.02 7.21
C ILE A 59 7.20 -9.18 7.22
N ILE A 60 5.94 -8.90 6.88
CA ILE A 60 4.88 -9.91 6.88
C ILE A 60 4.81 -10.63 5.54
N GLU A 61 4.67 -9.86 4.45
CA GLU A 61 4.59 -10.41 3.10
C GLU A 61 4.94 -9.36 2.03
N VAL A 62 5.22 -9.85 0.82
CA VAL A 62 5.32 -9.06 -0.40
C VAL A 62 4.40 -9.66 -1.45
N ASN A 63 3.50 -8.82 -1.97
CA ASN A 63 2.66 -9.14 -3.12
C ASN A 63 3.28 -8.51 -4.37
N ALA A 64 3.94 -9.31 -5.21
CA ALA A 64 4.59 -8.88 -6.46
C ALA A 64 3.58 -8.67 -7.61
N ARG A 65 2.53 -7.89 -7.35
CA ARG A 65 1.45 -7.55 -8.29
C ARG A 65 0.63 -6.38 -7.76
N LEU A 66 -0.20 -5.84 -8.65
CA LEU A 66 -1.29 -4.96 -8.26
C LEU A 66 -2.21 -5.64 -7.23
N SER A 67 -2.66 -4.82 -6.28
CA SER A 67 -3.49 -5.25 -5.15
C SER A 67 -4.66 -4.30 -4.94
N ARG A 68 -5.61 -4.69 -4.08
CA ARG A 68 -6.67 -3.79 -3.60
C ARG A 68 -6.07 -2.56 -2.90
N SER A 69 -4.94 -2.73 -2.20
CA SER A 69 -4.18 -1.64 -1.60
C SER A 69 -3.57 -0.70 -2.64
N SER A 70 -3.10 -1.24 -3.77
CA SER A 70 -2.58 -0.45 -4.90
C SER A 70 -3.69 0.40 -5.54
N ALA A 71 -4.89 -0.17 -5.69
CA ALA A 71 -6.05 0.58 -6.17
C ALA A 71 -6.45 1.71 -5.20
N LEU A 72 -6.50 1.42 -3.90
CA LEU A 72 -6.73 2.43 -2.86
C LEU A 72 -5.68 3.53 -2.91
N ALA A 73 -4.39 3.18 -2.96
CA ALA A 73 -3.28 4.13 -3.04
C ALA A 73 -3.34 5.00 -4.30
N SER A 74 -3.73 4.42 -5.44
CA SER A 74 -3.88 5.18 -6.68
C SER A 74 -5.00 6.22 -6.58
N LYS A 75 -6.10 5.89 -5.91
CA LYS A 75 -7.20 6.83 -5.66
C LYS A 75 -6.84 7.87 -4.60
N ALA A 76 -6.13 7.46 -3.56
CA ALA A 76 -5.71 8.34 -2.48
C ALA A 76 -4.66 9.37 -2.91
N THR A 77 -3.85 9.05 -3.92
CA THR A 77 -2.74 9.92 -4.35
C THR A 77 -2.95 10.58 -5.72
N GLY A 78 -3.92 10.10 -6.50
CA GLY A 78 -4.03 10.44 -7.92
C GLY A 78 -2.94 9.82 -8.80
N TYR A 79 -2.01 9.04 -8.23
CA TYR A 79 -0.94 8.39 -8.98
C TYR A 79 -1.43 7.06 -9.59
N PRO A 80 -1.46 6.91 -10.92
CA PRO A 80 -2.06 5.74 -11.55
C PRO A 80 -1.10 4.53 -11.57
N LEU A 81 -0.94 3.84 -10.43
CA LEU A 81 0.03 2.76 -10.24
C LEU A 81 -0.05 1.67 -11.32
N ALA A 82 -1.26 1.22 -11.66
CA ALA A 82 -1.46 0.19 -12.69
C ALA A 82 -0.97 0.63 -14.08
N TYR A 83 -1.24 1.88 -14.46
CA TYR A 83 -0.80 2.43 -15.74
C TYR A 83 0.73 2.57 -15.78
N VAL A 84 1.33 3.07 -14.71
CA VAL A 84 2.78 3.21 -14.59
C VAL A 84 3.46 1.84 -14.60
N ALA A 85 2.94 0.87 -13.84
CA ALA A 85 3.46 -0.50 -13.82
C ALA A 85 3.44 -1.13 -15.22
N ALA A 86 2.35 -0.99 -15.98
CA ALA A 86 2.26 -1.49 -17.35
C ALA A 86 3.31 -0.86 -18.28
N LYS A 87 3.59 0.44 -18.15
CA LYS A 87 4.65 1.12 -18.90
C LYS A 87 6.05 0.62 -18.51
N LEU A 88 6.29 0.38 -17.22
CA LEU A 88 7.54 -0.20 -16.74
C LEU A 88 7.78 -1.60 -17.31
N SER A 89 6.75 -2.43 -17.43
CA SER A 89 6.84 -3.76 -18.06
C SER A 89 7.21 -3.69 -19.55
N LEU A 90 7.01 -2.54 -20.21
CA LEU A 90 7.47 -2.28 -21.58
C LEU A 90 8.88 -1.66 -21.63
N GLY A 91 9.62 -1.62 -20.51
CA GLY A 91 10.95 -1.04 -20.42
C GLY A 91 10.98 0.49 -20.38
N ILE A 92 9.83 1.15 -20.20
CA ILE A 92 9.76 2.62 -20.13
C ILE A 92 10.05 3.06 -18.69
N SER A 93 11.17 3.75 -18.50
CA SER A 93 11.57 4.30 -17.18
C SER A 93 10.55 5.32 -16.62
N LEU A 94 10.43 5.37 -15.29
CA LEU A 94 9.62 6.36 -14.56
C LEU A 94 9.91 7.82 -14.98
N LEU A 95 11.15 8.11 -15.36
CA LEU A 95 11.58 9.44 -15.83
C LEU A 95 10.95 9.87 -17.16
N LYS A 96 10.48 8.90 -17.97
CA LYS A 96 9.87 9.15 -19.29
C LYS A 96 8.35 9.12 -19.26
N ILE A 97 7.74 8.72 -18.14
CA ILE A 97 6.29 8.66 -17.98
C ILE A 97 5.84 10.00 -17.42
N ASN A 98 4.95 10.69 -18.11
CA ASN A 98 4.41 11.97 -17.63
C ASN A 98 3.41 11.76 -16.49
N ASN A 99 3.46 12.65 -15.50
CA ASN A 99 2.43 12.71 -14.46
C ASN A 99 1.16 13.35 -15.04
N SER A 100 0.11 12.55 -15.17
CA SER A 100 -1.18 13.00 -15.71
C SER A 100 -1.89 14.05 -14.86
N VAL A 101 -1.59 14.17 -13.56
CA VAL A 101 -2.24 15.13 -12.66
C VAL A 101 -1.65 16.53 -12.82
N THR A 102 -0.32 16.65 -12.84
CA THR A 102 0.36 17.95 -12.92
C THR A 102 0.60 18.39 -14.36
N GLY A 103 0.71 17.45 -15.31
CA GLY A 103 1.05 17.68 -16.71
C GLY A 103 2.46 18.22 -16.96
N LYS A 104 3.23 18.49 -15.90
CA LYS A 104 4.53 19.18 -15.95
C LYS A 104 5.67 18.34 -15.37
N THR A 105 5.36 17.37 -14.52
CA THR A 105 6.36 16.50 -13.87
C THR A 105 6.30 15.08 -14.43
N THR A 106 7.26 14.24 -14.05
CA THR A 106 7.31 12.83 -14.44
C THR A 106 6.65 11.96 -13.37
N ALA A 107 6.52 10.67 -13.64
CA ALA A 107 6.04 9.66 -12.68
C ALA A 107 7.12 9.28 -11.65
N CYS A 108 8.34 9.83 -11.73
CA CYS A 108 9.44 9.52 -10.83
C CYS A 108 9.44 10.42 -9.59
N PHE A 109 8.43 10.30 -8.73
CA PHE A 109 8.31 11.05 -7.48
C PHE A 109 7.49 10.28 -6.45
N GLU A 110 7.55 10.69 -5.19
CA GLU A 110 6.66 10.22 -4.13
C GLU A 110 5.55 11.25 -3.91
N PRO A 111 4.26 10.89 -4.05
CA PRO A 111 3.16 11.81 -3.76
C PRO A 111 3.18 12.29 -2.31
N SER A 112 2.86 13.57 -2.10
CA SER A 112 2.57 14.16 -0.80
C SER A 112 1.09 14.57 -0.75
N LEU A 113 0.43 14.35 0.39
CA LEU A 113 -0.99 14.56 0.56
C LEU A 113 -1.23 15.64 1.62
N ASP A 114 -2.11 16.58 1.32
CA ASP A 114 -2.63 17.63 2.21
C ASP A 114 -4.01 17.26 2.79
N TYR A 115 -4.42 16.01 2.64
CA TYR A 115 -5.64 15.42 3.18
C TYR A 115 -5.38 14.00 3.70
N CYS A 116 -6.32 13.50 4.51
CA CYS A 116 -6.36 12.10 4.93
C CYS A 116 -7.43 11.35 4.15
N VAL A 117 -7.13 10.10 3.78
CA VAL A 117 -8.08 9.19 3.15
C VAL A 117 -8.46 8.12 4.15
N VAL A 118 -9.75 7.77 4.22
CA VAL A 118 -10.22 6.70 5.11
C VAL A 118 -10.89 5.62 4.28
N LYS A 119 -10.38 4.39 4.37
CA LYS A 119 -11.03 3.19 3.84
C LYS A 119 -11.70 2.45 4.98
N ILE A 120 -13.00 2.18 4.83
CA ILE A 120 -13.77 1.34 5.72
C ILE A 120 -14.29 0.13 4.91
N PRO A 121 -14.09 -1.11 5.37
CA PRO A 121 -14.64 -2.29 4.70
C PRO A 121 -16.17 -2.31 4.79
N ARG A 122 -16.80 -2.98 3.84
CA ARG A 122 -18.24 -3.22 3.84
C ARG A 122 -18.49 -4.71 3.96
N TRP A 123 -19.33 -5.08 4.91
CA TRP A 123 -19.76 -6.46 5.15
C TRP A 123 -21.26 -6.62 4.89
N ASP A 124 -21.61 -7.76 4.31
CA ASP A 124 -23.00 -8.19 4.10
C ASP A 124 -23.30 -9.48 4.91
N LEU A 125 -22.71 -9.60 6.10
CA LEU A 125 -22.81 -10.80 6.94
C LEU A 125 -24.24 -11.17 7.36
N SER A 126 -25.17 -10.20 7.37
CA SER A 126 -26.59 -10.46 7.65
C SER A 126 -27.25 -11.40 6.64
N LYS A 127 -26.68 -11.55 5.43
CA LYS A 127 -27.16 -12.50 4.41
C LYS A 127 -26.82 -13.95 4.74
N PHE A 128 -25.94 -14.22 5.72
CA PHE A 128 -25.38 -15.55 5.97
C PHE A 128 -25.60 -15.99 7.43
N GLN A 129 -26.67 -16.75 7.68
CA GLN A 129 -27.10 -17.15 9.03
C GLN A 129 -26.11 -18.06 9.78
N ARG A 130 -25.28 -18.84 9.08
CA ARG A 130 -24.36 -19.81 9.68
C ARG A 130 -22.90 -19.36 9.67
N VAL A 131 -22.63 -18.12 9.30
CA VAL A 131 -21.26 -17.59 9.20
C VAL A 131 -20.88 -16.89 10.50
N ASN A 132 -19.66 -17.14 10.97
CA ASN A 132 -19.10 -16.41 12.09
C ASN A 132 -18.91 -14.93 11.71
N THR A 133 -19.39 -14.00 12.54
CA THR A 133 -19.30 -12.55 12.28
C THR A 133 -18.00 -11.92 12.76
N LYS A 134 -17.17 -12.63 13.55
CA LYS A 134 -15.87 -12.12 14.01
C LYS A 134 -14.88 -11.98 12.86
N ILE A 135 -14.35 -10.79 12.63
CA ILE A 135 -13.28 -10.56 11.64
C ILE A 135 -11.92 -11.04 12.17
N GLY A 136 -11.00 -11.36 11.26
CA GLY A 136 -9.67 -11.89 11.58
C GLY A 136 -8.75 -11.86 10.37
N SER A 137 -7.78 -12.78 10.32
CA SER A 137 -6.79 -12.86 9.23
C SER A 137 -7.35 -13.33 7.88
N SER A 138 -8.53 -13.98 7.89
CA SER A 138 -9.26 -14.34 6.67
C SER A 138 -10.35 -13.31 6.38
N MET A 139 -10.39 -12.84 5.13
CA MET A 139 -11.39 -11.87 4.68
C MET A 139 -12.81 -12.44 4.70
N LYS A 140 -13.80 -11.56 4.85
CA LYS A 140 -15.23 -11.89 4.93
C LYS A 140 -16.11 -11.05 4.04
#